data_AF-A0A521Z1K1-F1
#
_entry.id   AF-A0A521Z1K1-F1
#
_cell.length_a   1.000
_cell.length_b   1.000
_cell.length_c   1.000
_cell.angle_alpha   90.00
_cell.angle_beta   90.00
_cell.angle_gamma   90.00
#
_symmetry.space_group_name_H-M   'P 1'
#
loop_
_entity.id
_entity.type
_entity.pdbx_description
1 polymer ?
#
loop_
_entity_poly.entity_id
_entity_poly.type
_entity_poly.pdbx_seq_one_letter_code
_entity_poly.pdbx_strand_id
1 'polypeptide(L)'
;MPSSTNVGTSGASGERLELRKAIFVYAGFRLNVLGRSVACNAYHSIVERLARWLLLTQDRIQRDEVLLTHEMLSQMLAATRPRVSLAATKLRKLEIIDYRRGLFRILDRKRLERTACECYEATKAHQKMLPLAAGRSVRYVGARRRVRLIGTLFLANQQLARPKRGFAARRRRRWPCSLDQAE
;
A
#
# COMPACT_ATOMS: atom_id res chain seq x y z
N MET A 1 13.38 33.77 53.67
CA MET A 1 12.97 32.42 53.25
C MET A 1 12.38 32.50 51.85
N PRO A 2 12.92 31.82 50.83
CA PRO A 2 12.35 31.86 49.51
C PRO A 2 11.21 30.83 49.41
N SER A 3 10.02 31.31 49.13
CA SER A 3 8.85 30.55 48.72
C SER A 3 9.07 29.98 47.32
N SER A 4 9.05 28.64 47.22
CA SER A 4 9.13 27.91 45.96
C SER A 4 7.86 28.13 45.12
N THR A 5 8.00 28.95 44.09
CA THR A 5 7.07 28.96 42.95
C THR A 5 7.32 27.71 42.11
N ASN A 6 6.45 26.71 42.28
CA ASN A 6 6.42 25.52 41.44
C ASN A 6 5.78 25.91 40.10
N VAL A 7 6.59 26.32 39.12
CA VAL A 7 6.15 26.58 37.75
C VAL A 7 6.03 25.25 37.01
N GLY A 8 4.85 25.01 36.45
CA GLY A 8 4.42 23.76 35.84
C GLY A 8 5.38 23.20 34.77
N THR A 9 5.71 21.92 34.92
CA THR A 9 6.46 21.12 33.93
C THR A 9 5.66 19.90 33.43
N SER A 10 4.38 19.76 33.82
CA SER A 10 3.54 18.61 33.45
C SER A 10 3.05 18.59 32.00
N GLY A 11 3.11 19.71 31.26
CA GLY A 11 2.68 19.78 29.85
C GLY A 11 3.70 19.22 28.85
N ALA A 12 4.99 19.53 29.01
CA ALA A 12 6.04 19.18 28.04
C ALA A 12 6.45 17.69 28.05
N SER A 13 6.29 17.02 29.20
CA SER A 13 6.51 15.57 29.32
C SER A 13 5.36 14.76 28.71
N GLY A 14 4.12 15.25 28.83
CA GLY A 14 2.93 14.68 28.22
C GLY A 14 2.97 14.71 26.68
N GLU A 15 3.30 15.86 26.08
CA GLU A 15 3.38 16.00 24.61
C GLU A 15 4.43 15.06 23.98
N ARG A 16 5.57 14.88 24.66
CA ARG A 16 6.64 13.98 24.21
C ARG A 16 6.21 12.51 24.27
N LEU A 17 5.40 12.14 25.25
CA LEU A 17 4.85 10.80 25.38
C LEU A 17 3.80 10.52 24.30
N GLU A 18 2.93 11.49 23.99
CA GLU A 18 1.91 11.35 22.95
C GLU A 18 2.50 11.25 21.53
N LEU A 19 3.53 12.03 21.21
CA LEU A 19 4.24 11.88 19.94
C LEU A 19 4.90 10.50 19.80
N ARG A 20 5.56 10.01 20.86
CA ARG A 20 6.18 8.67 20.85
C ARG A 20 5.14 7.58 20.62
N LYS A 21 4.01 7.63 21.32
CA LYS A 21 2.89 6.70 21.12
C LYS A 21 2.38 6.74 19.67
N ALA A 22 2.14 7.93 19.13
CA ALA A 22 1.67 8.09 17.75
C ALA A 22 2.65 7.48 16.72
N ILE A 23 3.96 7.70 16.90
CA ILE A 23 5.00 7.11 16.05
C ILE A 23 4.97 5.58 16.15
N PHE A 24 4.91 5.01 17.35
CA PHE A 24 4.88 3.55 17.52
C PHE A 24 3.63 2.92 16.90
N VAL A 25 2.45 3.53 17.10
CA VAL A 25 1.20 3.06 16.49
C VAL A 25 1.29 3.11 14.96
N TYR A 26 1.81 4.21 14.39
CA TYR A 26 2.00 4.33 12.95
C TYR A 26 3.02 3.33 12.41
N ALA A 27 4.16 3.16 13.09
CA ALA A 27 5.19 2.21 12.69
C ALA A 27 4.66 0.77 12.68
N GLY A 28 3.96 0.35 13.74
CA GLY A 28 3.33 -0.96 13.83
C GLY A 28 2.31 -1.18 12.71
N PHE A 29 1.44 -0.20 12.47
CA PHE A 29 0.49 -0.21 11.35
C PHE A 29 1.20 -0.36 9.99
N ARG A 30 2.24 0.43 9.74
CA ARG A 30 3.00 0.37 8.48
C ARG A 30 3.70 -0.97 8.29
N LEU A 31 4.28 -1.54 9.35
CA LEU A 31 4.89 -2.86 9.33
C LEU A 31 3.86 -3.96 8.97
N ASN A 32 2.64 -3.88 9.50
CA ASN A 32 1.57 -4.82 9.15
C ASN A 32 1.22 -4.74 7.65
N VAL A 33 1.01 -3.53 7.12
CA VAL A 33 0.70 -3.32 5.70
C VAL A 33 1.84 -3.83 4.80
N LEU A 34 3.09 -3.58 5.17
CA LEU A 34 4.27 -4.07 4.44
C LEU A 34 4.36 -5.59 4.47
N GLY A 35 4.24 -6.20 5.66
CA GLY A 35 4.25 -7.66 5.82
C GLY A 35 3.15 -8.34 5.00
N ARG A 36 1.92 -7.80 5.02
CA ARG A 36 0.81 -8.27 4.18
C ARG A 36 1.11 -8.13 2.69
N SER A 37 1.75 -7.04 2.26
CA SER A 37 2.12 -6.86 0.85
C SER A 37 3.15 -7.90 0.40
N VAL A 38 4.12 -8.23 1.25
CA VAL A 38 5.14 -9.26 0.97
C VAL A 38 4.49 -10.65 0.88
N ALA A 39 3.68 -11.01 1.88
CA ALA A 39 2.94 -12.28 1.86
C ALA A 39 2.04 -12.37 0.62
N CYS A 40 1.30 -11.31 0.32
CA CYS A 40 0.45 -11.24 -0.87
C CYS A 40 1.23 -11.47 -2.17
N ASN A 41 2.43 -10.88 -2.29
CA ASN A 41 3.29 -11.09 -3.46
C ASN A 41 3.79 -12.54 -3.58
N ALA A 42 3.96 -13.26 -2.46
CA ALA A 42 4.43 -14.64 -2.44
C ALA A 42 3.32 -15.66 -2.76
N TYR A 43 2.09 -15.42 -2.32
CA TYR A 43 1.02 -16.43 -2.34
C TYR A 43 -0.04 -16.22 -3.44
N HIS A 44 -0.30 -14.99 -3.87
CA HIS A 44 -1.36 -14.71 -4.84
C HIS A 44 -0.83 -14.56 -6.27
N SER A 45 -1.76 -14.74 -7.23
CA SER A 45 -1.48 -14.52 -8.64
C SER A 45 -1.25 -13.04 -8.95
N ILE A 46 -0.53 -12.78 -10.04
CA ILE A 46 -0.27 -11.41 -10.50
C ILE A 46 -1.56 -10.64 -10.82
N VAL A 47 -2.62 -11.32 -11.25
CA VAL A 47 -3.91 -10.69 -11.57
C VAL A 47 -4.59 -10.18 -10.31
N GLU A 48 -4.71 -11.02 -9.27
CA GLU A 48 -5.29 -10.65 -7.98
C GLU A 48 -4.51 -9.52 -7.31
N ARG A 49 -3.16 -9.62 -7.36
CA ARG A 49 -2.26 -8.60 -6.82
C ARG A 49 -2.40 -7.25 -7.55
N LEU A 50 -2.53 -7.27 -8.87
CA LEU A 50 -2.75 -6.07 -9.67
C LEU A 50 -4.10 -5.43 -9.33
N ALA A 51 -5.16 -6.24 -9.25
CA ALA A 51 -6.49 -5.76 -8.86
C ALA A 51 -6.47 -5.12 -7.46
N ARG A 52 -5.90 -5.81 -6.47
CA ARG A 52 -5.67 -5.29 -5.11
C ARG A 52 -4.92 -3.96 -5.13
N TRP A 53 -3.83 -3.87 -5.89
CA TRP A 53 -3.00 -2.66 -5.92
C TRP A 53 -3.74 -1.48 -6.53
N LEU A 54 -4.51 -1.71 -7.60
CA LEU A 54 -5.34 -0.68 -8.23
C LEU A 54 -6.42 -0.18 -7.28
N LEU A 55 -7.11 -1.07 -6.56
CA LEU A 55 -8.12 -0.70 -5.56
C LEU A 55 -7.53 0.10 -4.40
N LEU A 56 -6.43 -0.37 -3.79
CA LEU A 56 -5.76 0.36 -2.72
C LEU A 56 -5.25 1.73 -3.18
N THR A 57 -4.89 1.87 -4.45
CA THR A 57 -4.45 3.15 -5.01
C THR A 57 -5.63 4.07 -5.27
N GLN A 58 -6.72 3.56 -5.86
CA GLN A 58 -7.97 4.29 -6.06
C GLN A 58 -8.53 4.81 -4.72
N ASP A 59 -8.52 3.99 -3.67
CA ASP A 59 -8.98 4.37 -2.33
C ASP A 59 -8.16 5.54 -1.73
N ARG A 60 -6.88 5.67 -2.11
CA ARG A 60 -5.99 6.75 -1.66
C ARG A 60 -6.13 8.03 -2.48
N ILE A 61 -6.26 7.91 -3.81
CA ILE A 61 -6.30 9.08 -4.70
C ILE A 61 -7.72 9.59 -4.97
N GLN A 62 -8.73 8.76 -4.67
CA GLN A 62 -10.16 9.03 -4.90
C GLN A 62 -10.46 9.45 -6.36
N ARG A 63 -9.81 8.78 -7.31
CA ARG A 63 -9.95 9.00 -8.76
C ARG A 63 -9.88 7.68 -9.50
N ASP A 64 -10.60 7.58 -10.60
CA ASP A 64 -10.67 6.35 -11.41
C ASP A 64 -9.48 6.20 -12.36
N GLU A 65 -8.71 7.27 -12.53
CA GLU A 65 -7.54 7.32 -13.38
C GLU A 65 -6.26 7.41 -12.54
N VAL A 66 -5.31 6.53 -12.86
CA VAL A 66 -4.04 6.43 -12.16
C VAL A 66 -2.89 6.54 -13.18
N LEU A 67 -1.99 7.49 -12.97
CA LEU A 67 -0.82 7.70 -13.82
C LEU A 67 0.28 6.70 -13.46
N LEU A 68 0.41 5.63 -14.22
CA LEU A 68 1.42 4.61 -14.00
C LEU A 68 1.81 3.87 -15.27
N THR A 69 3.03 3.37 -15.28
CA THR A 69 3.54 2.50 -16.34
C THR A 69 3.57 1.05 -15.88
N HIS A 70 3.62 0.13 -16.83
CA HIS A 70 3.84 -1.29 -16.56
C HIS A 70 5.16 -1.55 -15.83
N GLU A 71 6.17 -0.72 -16.07
CA GLU A 71 7.48 -0.82 -15.40
C GLU A 71 7.39 -0.46 -13.92
N MET A 72 6.65 0.60 -13.60
CA MET A 72 6.37 0.96 -12.22
C MET A 72 5.57 -0.16 -11.52
N LEU A 73 4.55 -0.71 -12.18
CA LEU A 73 3.79 -1.85 -11.64
C LEU A 73 4.66 -3.09 -11.41
N SER A 74 5.61 -3.40 -12.29
CA SER A 74 6.52 -4.54 -12.07
C SER A 74 7.31 -4.37 -10.77
N GLN A 75 7.78 -3.16 -10.49
CA GLN A 75 8.49 -2.85 -9.26
C GLN A 75 7.55 -2.95 -8.05
N MET A 76 6.34 -2.39 -8.13
CA MET A 76 5.36 -2.41 -7.02
C MET A 76 4.92 -3.83 -6.67
N LEU A 77 4.74 -4.66 -7.69
CA LEU A 77 4.22 -6.01 -7.55
C LEU A 77 5.34 -7.04 -7.38
N ALA A 78 6.62 -6.66 -7.43
CA ALA A 78 7.75 -7.61 -7.45
C ALA A 78 7.55 -8.69 -8.55
N ALA A 79 7.22 -8.26 -9.76
CA ALA A 79 7.02 -9.11 -10.92
C ALA A 79 7.74 -8.56 -12.14
N THR A 80 7.91 -9.37 -13.19
CA THR A 80 8.49 -8.89 -14.44
C THR A 80 7.45 -8.10 -15.25
N ARG A 81 7.90 -7.08 -16.00
CA ARG A 81 7.04 -6.27 -16.87
C ARG A 81 6.15 -7.11 -17.81
N PRO A 82 6.62 -8.21 -18.44
CA PRO A 82 5.75 -9.08 -19.25
C PRO A 82 4.62 -9.72 -18.46
N ARG A 83 4.86 -10.16 -17.21
CA ARG A 83 3.80 -10.73 -16.37
C ARG A 83 2.74 -9.70 -16.01
N VAL A 84 3.15 -8.47 -15.73
CA VAL A 84 2.22 -7.35 -15.50
C VAL A 84 1.42 -7.07 -16.77
N SER A 85 2.07 -7.01 -17.93
CA SER A 85 1.40 -6.77 -19.22
C SER A 85 0.34 -7.83 -19.51
N LEU A 86 0.65 -9.11 -19.26
CA LEU A 86 -0.30 -10.21 -19.43
C LEU A 86 -1.47 -10.09 -18.45
N ALA A 87 -1.20 -9.74 -17.19
CA ALA A 87 -2.25 -9.55 -16.18
C ALA A 87 -3.18 -8.37 -16.54
N ALA A 88 -2.61 -7.23 -16.94
CA ALA A 88 -3.37 -6.06 -17.37
C ALA A 88 -4.20 -6.37 -18.62
N THR A 89 -3.64 -7.11 -19.58
CA THR A 89 -4.36 -7.55 -20.78
C THR A 89 -5.55 -8.44 -20.42
N LYS A 90 -5.40 -9.36 -19.46
CA LYS A 90 -6.51 -10.21 -18.98
C LYS A 90 -7.63 -9.37 -18.39
N LEU A 91 -7.31 -8.44 -17.49
CA LEU A 91 -8.31 -7.55 -16.87
C LEU A 91 -8.98 -6.63 -17.90
N ARG A 92 -8.24 -6.19 -18.92
CA ARG A 92 -8.77 -5.38 -20.02
C ARG A 92 -9.73 -6.16 -20.92
N LYS A 93 -9.41 -7.41 -21.26
CA LYS A 93 -10.31 -8.30 -22.02
C LYS A 93 -11.62 -8.57 -21.28
N LEU A 94 -11.59 -8.55 -19.95
CA LEU A 94 -12.78 -8.67 -19.12
C LEU A 94 -13.53 -7.34 -18.95
N GLU A 95 -13.06 -6.25 -19.55
CA GLU A 95 -13.64 -4.90 -19.44
C GLU A 95 -13.66 -4.35 -18.00
N ILE A 96 -12.78 -4.85 -17.14
CA ILE A 96 -12.66 -4.40 -15.74
C ILE A 96 -11.81 -3.12 -15.68
N ILE A 97 -10.76 -3.06 -16.50
CA ILE A 97 -9.85 -1.92 -16.60
C ILE A 97 -9.62 -1.54 -18.06
N ASP A 98 -9.27 -0.29 -18.30
CA ASP A 98 -8.63 0.14 -19.55
C ASP A 98 -7.26 0.76 -19.23
N TYR A 99 -6.38 0.77 -20.22
CA TYR A 99 -5.12 1.47 -20.08
C TYR A 99 -4.60 2.00 -21.41
N ARG A 100 -3.96 3.16 -21.32
CA ARG A 100 -3.14 3.75 -22.39
C ARG A 100 -1.73 3.95 -21.84
N ARG A 101 -0.81 4.40 -22.69
CA ARG A 101 0.58 4.60 -22.27
C ARG A 101 0.65 5.56 -21.08
N GLY A 102 1.05 5.04 -19.91
CA GLY A 102 1.22 5.84 -18.69
C GLY A 102 -0.08 6.16 -17.93
N LEU A 103 -1.23 5.61 -18.34
CA LEU A 103 -2.53 5.88 -17.73
C LEU A 103 -3.33 4.58 -17.60
N PHE A 104 -3.79 4.27 -16.40
CA PHE A 104 -4.73 3.19 -16.12
C PHE A 104 -6.06 3.78 -15.68
N ARG A 105 -7.17 3.20 -16.15
CA ARG A 105 -8.53 3.58 -15.80
C ARG A 105 -9.30 2.37 -15.30
N ILE A 106 -9.97 2.52 -14.17
CA ILE A 106 -10.86 1.50 -13.61
C ILE A 106 -12.24 1.71 -14.24
N LEU A 107 -12.79 0.68 -14.90
CA LEU A 107 -14.10 0.72 -15.54
C LEU A 107 -15.18 0.13 -14.64
N ASP A 108 -14.92 -1.05 -14.08
CA ASP A 108 -15.83 -1.72 -13.16
C ASP A 108 -15.11 -2.04 -11.85
N ARG A 109 -15.37 -1.20 -10.84
CA ARG A 109 -14.80 -1.37 -9.52
C ARG A 109 -15.28 -2.64 -8.83
N LYS A 110 -16.57 -3.00 -8.94
CA LYS A 110 -17.13 -4.17 -8.24
C LYS A 110 -16.51 -5.46 -8.77
N ARG A 111 -16.33 -5.58 -10.09
CA ARG A 111 -15.64 -6.73 -10.69
C ARG A 111 -14.16 -6.74 -10.35
N LEU A 112 -13.53 -5.56 -10.22
CA LEU A 112 -12.15 -5.46 -9.75
C LEU A 112 -12.01 -5.94 -8.29
N GLU A 113 -12.94 -5.58 -7.41
CA GLU A 113 -13.01 -6.06 -6.02
C GLU A 113 -13.14 -7.58 -5.95
N ARG A 114 -14.02 -8.18 -6.76
CA ARG A 114 -14.14 -9.65 -6.86
C ARG A 114 -12.89 -10.34 -7.41
N THR A 115 -12.08 -9.63 -8.17
CA THR A 115 -10.84 -10.17 -8.74
C THR A 115 -9.64 -10.01 -7.80
N ALA A 116 -9.72 -9.07 -6.85
CA ALA A 116 -8.67 -8.87 -5.88
C ALA A 116 -8.66 -10.00 -4.84
N CYS A 117 -7.48 -10.29 -4.31
CA CYS A 117 -7.37 -11.24 -3.20
C CYS A 117 -7.92 -10.65 -1.89
N GLU A 118 -8.23 -11.54 -0.94
CA GLU A 118 -8.75 -11.25 0.39
C GLU A 118 -7.88 -10.27 1.19
N CYS A 119 -6.59 -10.18 0.83
CA CYS A 119 -5.70 -9.20 1.42
C CYS A 119 -6.26 -7.77 1.29
N TYR A 120 -6.99 -7.43 0.20
CA TYR A 120 -7.54 -6.09 -0.05
C TYR A 120 -8.40 -5.63 1.13
N GLU A 121 -9.43 -6.40 1.46
CA GLU A 121 -10.32 -6.12 2.57
C GLU A 121 -9.58 -6.13 3.90
N ALA A 122 -8.66 -7.08 4.11
CA ALA A 122 -7.88 -7.11 5.34
C ALA A 122 -7.00 -5.85 5.54
N THR A 123 -6.47 -5.28 4.45
CA THR A 123 -5.66 -4.04 4.49
C THR A 123 -6.54 -2.82 4.70
N LYS A 124 -7.71 -2.78 4.07
CA LYS A 124 -8.72 -1.72 4.21
C LYS A 124 -9.30 -1.68 5.63
N ALA A 125 -9.62 -2.85 6.19
CA ALA A 125 -10.06 -2.98 7.58
C ALA A 125 -8.98 -2.49 8.55
N HIS A 126 -7.72 -2.89 8.34
CA HIS A 126 -6.61 -2.42 9.17
C HIS A 126 -6.39 -0.91 9.07
N GLN A 127 -6.56 -0.32 7.88
CA GLN A 127 -6.50 1.14 7.67
C GLN A 127 -7.56 1.90 8.46
N LYS A 128 -8.79 1.37 8.52
CA LYS A 128 -9.90 1.98 9.27
C LYS A 128 -9.67 1.97 10.78
N MET A 129 -8.89 1.02 11.30
CA MET A 129 -8.58 0.91 12.73
C MET A 129 -7.56 1.95 13.22
N LEU A 130 -6.87 2.68 12.32
CA LEU A 130 -5.83 3.62 12.72
C LEU A 130 -6.44 4.89 13.35
N PRO A 131 -6.22 5.15 14.66
CA PRO A 131 -6.84 6.28 15.36
C PRO A 131 -6.32 7.65 14.90
N LEU A 132 -5.21 7.69 14.17
CA LEU A 132 -4.67 8.92 13.58
C LEU A 132 -5.45 9.41 12.35
N ALA A 133 -6.41 8.64 11.84
CA ALA A 133 -7.28 9.05 10.73
C ALA A 133 -8.27 10.17 11.13
N ALA A 134 -8.50 10.40 12.43
CA ALA A 134 -9.46 11.39 12.94
C ALA A 134 -8.85 12.79 13.17
N GLY A 135 -7.55 12.99 12.98
CA GLY A 135 -6.87 14.25 13.27
C GLY A 135 -6.43 14.99 12.00
N ARG A 136 -7.19 16.04 11.62
CA ARG A 136 -6.86 17.10 10.63
C ARG A 136 -6.15 16.61 9.37
N SER A 137 -6.86 16.61 8.24
CA SER A 137 -6.24 16.57 6.91
C SER A 137 -5.04 17.51 6.88
N VAL A 138 -3.83 16.97 6.83
CA VAL A 138 -2.66 17.76 6.44
C VAL A 138 -2.94 18.15 5.00
N ARG A 139 -3.46 19.36 4.81
CA ARG A 139 -3.53 19.99 3.49
C ARG A 139 -2.09 20.07 3.02
N TYR A 140 -1.74 19.27 2.03
CA TYR A 140 -0.55 19.54 1.23
C TYR A 140 -0.74 20.90 0.57
N VAL A 141 -0.23 21.95 1.21
CA VAL A 141 -0.17 23.30 0.64
C VAL A 141 0.95 23.27 -0.40
N GLY A 142 0.56 23.23 -1.67
CA GLY A 142 1.44 23.55 -2.80
C GLY A 142 1.97 22.36 -3.59
N ALA A 143 1.32 22.08 -4.73
CA ALA A 143 2.01 21.89 -6.01
C ALA A 143 0.98 21.73 -7.14
N ARG A 144 0.48 22.85 -7.67
CA ARG A 144 0.13 22.90 -9.10
C ARG A 144 1.45 22.81 -9.88
N ARG A 145 1.97 21.61 -10.11
CA ARG A 145 3.03 21.34 -11.08
C ARG A 145 2.73 20.00 -11.75
N ARG A 146 2.83 19.97 -13.10
CA ARG A 146 2.67 18.78 -13.93
C ARG A 146 3.25 17.56 -13.22
N VAL A 147 2.40 16.57 -12.97
CA VAL A 147 2.73 15.36 -12.20
C VAL A 147 3.77 14.55 -12.97
N ARG A 148 5.05 14.82 -12.70
CA ARG A 148 6.20 13.98 -13.09
C ARG A 148 6.71 13.14 -11.90
N LEU A 149 5.99 13.12 -10.79
CA LEU A 149 6.50 12.67 -9.48
C LEU A 149 5.51 11.75 -8.75
N ILE A 150 5.18 10.62 -9.35
CA ILE A 150 4.76 9.43 -8.58
C ILE A 150 6.00 8.59 -8.19
N GLY A 151 7.17 8.85 -8.79
CA GLY A 151 8.42 8.15 -8.47
C GLY A 151 9.08 8.52 -7.13
N THR A 152 8.93 9.74 -6.63
CA THR A 152 9.66 10.21 -5.44
C THR A 152 9.09 9.74 -4.11
N LEU A 153 7.77 9.53 -4.01
CA LEU A 153 7.17 8.97 -2.79
C LEU A 153 7.55 7.49 -2.58
N PHE A 154 7.96 6.78 -3.63
CA PHE A 154 8.38 5.39 -3.54
C PHE A 154 9.90 5.23 -3.34
N LEU A 155 10.72 6.08 -4.00
CA LEU A 155 12.18 6.03 -3.81
C LEU A 155 12.59 6.28 -2.36
N ALA A 156 11.95 7.25 -1.68
CA ALA A 156 12.29 7.61 -0.30
C ALA A 156 12.06 6.48 0.72
N ASN A 157 11.31 5.44 0.38
CA ASN A 157 10.97 4.35 1.31
C ASN A 157 11.59 2.99 0.93
N GLN A 158 12.47 2.93 -0.08
CA GLN A 158 13.06 1.68 -0.59
C GLN A 158 14.59 1.69 -0.78
N GLN A 159 15.31 2.68 -0.24
CA GLN A 159 16.76 2.80 -0.44
C GLN A 159 17.64 1.71 0.27
N LEU A 160 17.08 0.72 0.96
CA LEU A 160 17.86 -0.30 1.69
C LEU A 160 17.87 -1.72 1.09
N ALA A 161 17.33 -1.95 -0.12
CA ALA A 161 17.33 -3.29 -0.71
C ALA A 161 17.89 -3.32 -2.14
N ARG A 162 19.22 -3.32 -2.26
CA ARG A 162 19.89 -4.00 -3.38
C ARG A 162 20.60 -5.23 -2.84
N PRO A 163 20.31 -6.41 -3.41
CA PRO A 163 21.42 -7.17 -3.97
C PRO A 163 21.14 -7.68 -5.39
N LYS A 164 22.23 -7.87 -6.11
CA LYS A 164 22.32 -8.35 -7.49
C LYS A 164 22.04 -9.85 -7.60
N ARG A 165 21.54 -10.23 -8.78
CA ARG A 165 21.66 -11.52 -9.49
C ARG A 165 21.40 -12.83 -8.73
N GLY A 166 20.43 -13.57 -9.27
CA GLY A 166 20.46 -15.03 -9.34
C GLY A 166 19.81 -15.74 -8.16
N PHE A 167 18.52 -16.07 -8.28
CA PHE A 167 17.96 -17.22 -7.57
C PHE A 167 17.04 -18.02 -8.48
N ALA A 168 17.46 -19.26 -8.69
CA ALA A 168 16.77 -20.32 -9.40
C ALA A 168 15.44 -20.67 -8.72
N ALA A 169 14.49 -21.11 -9.53
CA ALA A 169 13.18 -21.59 -9.12
C ALA A 169 13.31 -22.74 -8.10
N ARG A 170 12.78 -22.56 -6.89
CA ARG A 170 12.53 -23.66 -5.93
C ARG A 170 11.04 -23.97 -5.89
N ARG A 171 10.76 -25.28 -5.99
CA ARG A 171 9.44 -25.89 -6.05
C ARG A 171 8.55 -25.41 -4.91
N ARG A 172 7.30 -25.08 -5.25
CA ARG A 172 6.20 -24.76 -4.34
C ARG A 172 6.02 -25.90 -3.33
N ARG A 173 6.35 -25.66 -2.06
CA ARG A 173 5.68 -26.37 -0.97
C ARG A 173 4.48 -25.51 -0.59
N ARG A 174 3.29 -26.05 -0.84
CA ARG A 174 2.00 -25.48 -0.45
C ARG A 174 1.99 -25.45 1.09
N TRP A 175 2.09 -24.26 1.69
CA TRP A 175 1.87 -24.11 3.12
C TRP A 175 0.37 -24.26 3.38
N PRO A 176 -0.08 -25.09 4.33
CA PRO A 176 -1.48 -25.21 4.64
C PRO A 176 -1.95 -23.88 5.26
N CYS A 177 -2.92 -23.24 4.60
CA CYS A 177 -3.65 -22.11 5.17
C CYS A 177 -4.56 -22.69 6.25
N SER A 178 -4.30 -22.36 7.52
CA SER A 178 -5.06 -22.87 8.68
C SER A 178 -6.39 -22.12 8.85
N LEU A 179 -7.18 -22.00 7.79
CA LEU A 179 -8.49 -21.34 7.78
C LEU A 179 -9.59 -22.17 7.09
N ASP A 180 -9.37 -23.47 6.89
CA ASP A 180 -10.37 -24.45 6.41
C ASP A 180 -10.73 -25.47 7.51
N GLN A 181 -10.96 -25.02 8.75
CA GLN A 181 -11.61 -25.84 9.80
C GLN A 181 -12.58 -24.98 10.61
N ALA A 182 -13.72 -24.68 10.02
CA ALA A 182 -14.95 -24.35 10.71
C ALA A 182 -16.12 -24.60 9.75
N GLU A 183 -16.44 -25.88 9.55
CA GLU A 183 -17.78 -26.45 9.31
C GLU A 183 -17.67 -27.98 9.24
#